data_AF-A0A811TDM5-F1
#
_entry.id   AF-A0A811TDM5-F1
#
_cell.length_a   1.000
_cell.length_b   1.000
_cell.length_c   1.000
_cell.angle_alpha   90.00
_cell.angle_beta   90.00
_cell.angle_gamma   90.00
#
_symmetry.space_group_name_H-M   'P 1'
#
loop_
_entity.id
_entity.type
_entity.pdbx_description
1 polymer ?
#
loop_
_entity_poly.entity_id
_entity_poly.type
_entity_poly.pdbx_seq_one_letter_code
_entity_poly.pdbx_strand_id
1 'polypeptide(L)'
;MDTDGDELGDTLLPYNSSGGIQNGGDYLPLVSGGVASPILTTIAVTPSTATLNVGTTQVFTATAKDQYGNTMTGIIFTWTSSNTTVGTIDTNGLFTATAALGTTTIKAANGTVNGMAAVTVTEETPTVSIGIADVSNGADVVIPINITGASNIGAMDINITYDTSVLNATGVENGTFNITIMAYNIDHTAGRINISFAEYPNTVTGSGELFNLRFAAIAAGNSTLDITVKEAWTGDLPPQPVTPITVDGYVNVTGEAGLKGDVTGDGNINVGDVVYLARYLAEWPGYSTTIQVADVTGDGNINVGDVVYLARYLAEWPGYSL
;
A
#
# COMPACT_ATOMS: atom_id res chain seq x y z
N MET A 1 63.80 38.57 -14.39
CA MET A 1 64.85 37.59 -14.72
C MET A 1 64.94 36.71 -13.50
N ASP A 2 65.00 35.41 -13.69
CA ASP A 2 65.20 34.41 -12.64
C ASP A 2 66.71 34.12 -12.64
N THR A 3 67.41 34.64 -11.63
CA THR A 3 68.88 34.67 -11.62
C THR A 3 69.46 33.41 -11.00
N ASP A 4 68.68 32.67 -10.21
CA ASP A 4 69.09 31.43 -9.53
C ASP A 4 68.44 30.15 -10.09
N GLY A 5 67.54 30.28 -11.06
CA GLY A 5 67.01 29.19 -11.87
C GLY A 5 65.89 28.40 -11.20
N ASP A 6 65.13 29.03 -10.30
CA ASP A 6 64.04 28.39 -9.53
C ASP A 6 62.64 28.59 -10.14
N GLU A 7 62.58 29.20 -11.32
CA GLU A 7 61.37 29.51 -12.10
C GLU A 7 60.40 30.51 -11.41
N LEU A 8 60.84 31.19 -10.34
CA LEU A 8 60.15 32.33 -9.74
C LEU A 8 60.78 33.64 -10.22
N GLY A 9 59.94 34.63 -10.54
CA GLY A 9 60.44 35.90 -11.07
C GLY A 9 61.04 36.80 -9.99
N ASP A 10 62.34 37.11 -10.07
CA ASP A 10 62.96 38.12 -9.21
C ASP A 10 62.34 39.50 -9.48
N THR A 11 61.66 40.07 -8.47
CA THR A 11 61.29 41.48 -8.50
C THR A 11 62.48 42.35 -8.17
N LEU A 12 63.03 43.02 -9.17
CA LEU A 12 63.96 44.14 -8.99
C LEU A 12 63.22 45.34 -8.38
N LEU A 13 63.18 45.44 -7.05
CA LEU A 13 62.90 46.70 -6.39
C LEU A 13 64.22 47.38 -6.01
N PRO A 14 64.61 48.49 -6.67
CA PRO A 14 65.73 49.28 -6.22
C PRO A 14 65.24 50.15 -5.05
N TYR A 15 65.72 49.88 -3.84
CA TYR A 15 65.79 50.94 -2.83
C TYR A 15 67.22 51.43 -2.72
N ASN A 16 67.33 52.75 -2.80
CA ASN A 16 68.54 53.48 -3.15
C ASN A 16 69.44 53.81 -1.94
N SER A 17 70.63 54.25 -2.32
CA SER A 17 71.81 54.56 -1.52
C SER A 17 71.62 55.72 -0.54
N SER A 18 71.16 55.46 0.68
CA SER A 18 71.34 56.39 1.81
C SER A 18 71.71 55.64 3.10
N GLY A 19 72.84 54.96 3.04
CA GLY A 19 73.77 54.82 4.17
C GLY A 19 73.29 54.02 5.38
N GLY A 20 73.63 52.72 5.38
CA GLY A 20 74.01 52.02 6.59
C GLY A 20 73.01 50.99 7.12
N ILE A 21 73.21 49.72 6.73
CA ILE A 21 73.08 48.61 7.68
C ILE A 21 74.37 47.79 7.57
N GLN A 22 75.13 47.78 8.66
CA GLN A 22 76.24 46.86 8.88
C GLN A 22 75.64 45.57 9.45
N ASN A 23 75.70 44.47 8.69
CA ASN A 23 75.30 43.12 9.07
C ASN A 23 73.80 42.89 9.42
N GLY A 24 73.21 41.91 8.72
CA GLY A 24 72.05 41.16 9.23
C GLY A 24 70.69 41.57 8.67
N GLY A 25 70.50 41.40 7.36
CA GLY A 25 69.16 41.18 6.81
C GLY A 25 69.04 39.70 6.49
N ASP A 26 68.20 38.99 7.24
CA ASP A 26 67.98 37.56 7.11
C ASP A 26 67.47 37.25 5.69
N TYR A 27 68.29 36.60 4.86
CA TYR A 27 67.86 36.01 3.58
C TYR A 27 67.12 34.70 3.86
N LEU A 28 66.23 34.68 4.85
CA LEU A 28 65.24 33.63 4.85
C LEU A 28 64.37 33.90 3.62
N PRO A 29 64.29 32.99 2.65
CA PRO A 29 63.20 33.05 1.71
C PRO A 29 61.93 33.15 2.57
N LEU A 30 60.97 33.96 2.12
CA LEU A 30 59.60 33.81 2.63
C LEU A 30 59.35 32.31 2.54
N VAL A 31 59.23 31.61 3.68
CA VAL A 31 58.74 30.24 3.69
C VAL A 31 57.28 30.39 3.27
N SER A 32 57.09 30.52 1.95
CA SER A 32 55.85 30.20 1.28
C SER A 32 55.68 28.75 1.64
N GLY A 33 54.93 28.50 2.71
CA GLY A 33 54.65 27.16 3.19
C GLY A 33 54.04 26.43 2.01
N GLY A 34 54.88 25.66 1.30
CA GLY A 34 54.48 24.94 0.11
C GLY A 34 53.33 24.05 0.55
N VAL A 35 52.12 24.43 0.14
CA VAL A 35 50.95 23.59 0.37
C VAL A 35 51.24 22.30 -0.38
N ALA A 36 51.49 21.23 0.37
CA ALA A 36 51.81 19.94 -0.23
C ALA A 36 50.68 19.58 -1.19
N SER A 37 51.01 19.02 -2.36
CA SER A 37 50.03 18.63 -3.36
C SER A 37 48.87 17.85 -2.73
N PRO A 38 47.61 18.07 -3.15
CA PRO A 38 46.48 17.38 -2.56
C PRO A 38 46.58 15.87 -2.80
N ILE A 39 46.52 15.10 -1.72
CA ILE A 39 46.58 13.63 -1.71
C ILE A 39 45.21 13.13 -1.31
N LEU A 40 44.62 12.29 -2.17
CA LEU A 40 43.36 11.63 -1.86
C LEU A 40 43.46 10.89 -0.52
N THR A 41 42.65 11.30 0.44
CA THR A 41 42.69 10.77 1.80
C THR A 41 41.36 10.13 2.20
N THR A 42 40.23 10.68 1.75
CA THR A 42 38.91 10.13 2.06
C THR A 42 37.99 10.10 0.85
N ILE A 43 37.10 9.12 0.82
CA ILE A 43 35.99 9.03 -0.13
C ILE A 43 34.71 8.90 0.70
N ALA A 44 33.76 9.81 0.50
CA ALA A 44 32.45 9.77 1.11
C ALA A 44 31.41 9.32 0.08
N VAL A 45 30.61 8.30 0.40
CA VAL A 45 29.51 7.82 -0.45
C VAL A 45 28.18 8.34 0.09
N THR A 46 27.30 8.85 -0.79
CA THR A 46 25.98 9.38 -0.44
C THR A 46 24.90 8.81 -1.37
N PRO A 47 23.78 8.28 -0.84
CA PRO A 47 23.48 8.13 0.59
C PRO A 47 24.40 7.07 1.26
N SER A 48 24.61 7.17 2.57
CA SER A 48 25.41 6.19 3.33
C SER A 48 24.67 4.87 3.59
N THR A 49 23.34 4.91 3.48
CA THR A 49 22.44 3.77 3.63
C THR A 49 21.27 3.89 2.66
N ALA A 50 20.77 2.78 2.11
CA ALA A 50 19.52 2.75 1.36
C ALA A 50 18.74 1.45 1.62
N THR A 51 17.42 1.55 1.63
CA THR A 51 16.50 0.39 1.63
C THR A 51 15.71 0.42 0.34
N LEU A 52 15.75 -0.67 -0.41
CA LEU A 52 15.11 -0.79 -1.72
C LEU A 52 14.18 -2.00 -1.76
N ASN A 53 13.08 -1.87 -2.49
CA ASN A 53 12.32 -3.06 -2.89
C ASN A 53 13.01 -3.74 -4.07
N VAL A 54 12.86 -5.06 -4.18
CA VAL A 54 13.31 -5.84 -5.34
C VAL A 54 12.90 -5.14 -6.65
N GLY A 55 13.82 -5.06 -7.61
CA GLY A 55 13.59 -4.46 -8.93
C GLY A 55 13.71 -2.93 -8.99
N THR A 56 13.87 -2.25 -7.85
CA THR A 56 14.08 -0.78 -7.81
C THR A 56 15.57 -0.41 -7.89
N THR A 57 15.86 0.87 -8.09
CA THR A 57 17.23 1.39 -8.27
C THR A 57 17.53 2.57 -7.34
N GLN A 58 18.81 2.75 -6.99
CA GLN A 58 19.31 3.86 -6.19
C GLN A 58 20.63 4.38 -6.77
N VAL A 59 20.71 5.70 -6.96
CA VAL A 59 21.97 6.36 -7.36
C VAL A 59 22.81 6.64 -6.12
N PHE A 60 24.06 6.20 -6.14
CA PHE A 60 25.09 6.56 -5.16
C PHE A 60 26.10 7.51 -5.80
N THR A 61 26.50 8.52 -5.04
CA THR A 61 27.53 9.49 -5.44
C THR A 61 28.73 9.35 -4.52
N ALA A 62 29.93 9.56 -5.04
CA ALA A 62 31.17 9.52 -4.27
C ALA A 62 31.87 10.88 -4.35
N THR A 63 32.28 11.41 -3.20
CA THR A 63 33.05 12.66 -3.07
C THR A 63 34.43 12.35 -2.52
N ALA A 64 35.47 12.67 -3.29
CA ALA A 64 36.86 12.55 -2.88
C ALA A 64 37.31 13.80 -2.12
N LYS A 65 38.05 13.63 -1.02
CA LYS A 65 38.69 14.74 -0.31
C LYS A 65 40.17 14.50 -0.06
N ASP A 66 40.92 15.59 -0.09
CA ASP A 66 42.35 15.60 0.20
C ASP A 66 42.64 15.49 1.72
N GLN A 67 43.92 15.52 2.10
CA GLN A 67 44.39 15.46 3.49
C GLN A 67 43.95 16.66 4.34
N TYR A 68 43.50 17.75 3.72
CA TYR A 68 43.03 18.97 4.36
C TYR A 68 41.50 19.04 4.39
N GLY A 69 40.80 18.04 3.86
CA GLY A 69 39.35 17.97 3.80
C GLY A 69 38.72 18.73 2.61
N ASN A 70 39.52 19.24 1.67
CA ASN A 70 39.02 19.91 0.47
C ASN A 70 38.57 18.87 -0.56
N THR A 71 37.48 19.17 -1.27
CA THR A 71 36.97 18.30 -2.34
C THR A 71 37.93 18.25 -3.53
N MET A 72 38.19 17.04 -4.04
CA MET A 72 38.98 16.81 -5.25
C MET A 72 38.06 16.48 -6.43
N THR A 73 38.27 17.14 -7.57
CA THR A 73 37.51 16.91 -8.81
C THR A 73 38.26 16.00 -9.78
N GLY A 74 37.55 15.35 -10.71
CA GLY A 74 38.15 14.49 -11.73
C GLY A 74 38.63 13.13 -11.23
N ILE A 75 38.31 12.77 -9.98
CA ILE A 75 38.57 11.45 -9.42
C ILE A 75 37.56 10.45 -10.00
N ILE A 76 38.08 9.40 -10.64
CA ILE A 76 37.28 8.27 -11.13
C ILE A 76 37.21 7.23 -10.02
N PHE A 77 36.00 6.73 -9.76
CA PHE A 77 35.76 5.73 -8.73
C PHE A 77 35.44 4.38 -9.36
N THR A 78 36.02 3.32 -8.81
CA THR A 78 35.61 1.94 -9.07
C THR A 78 34.51 1.57 -8.09
N TRP A 79 33.34 1.22 -8.61
CA TRP A 79 32.19 0.78 -7.81
C TRP A 79 32.11 -0.75 -7.75
N THR A 80 31.80 -1.27 -6.57
CA THR A 80 31.57 -2.71 -6.35
C THR A 80 30.45 -2.94 -5.35
N SER A 81 29.68 -4.02 -5.54
CA SER A 81 28.71 -4.56 -4.57
C SER A 81 29.31 -5.82 -3.93
N SER A 82 29.24 -5.94 -2.61
CA SER A 82 29.78 -7.12 -1.90
C SER A 82 28.95 -8.39 -2.11
N ASN A 83 27.67 -8.23 -2.43
CA ASN A 83 26.76 -9.32 -2.74
C ASN A 83 25.93 -8.99 -4.00
N THR A 84 26.36 -9.53 -5.14
CA THR A 84 25.73 -9.29 -6.43
C THR A 84 24.42 -10.05 -6.65
N THR A 85 24.07 -11.01 -5.78
CA THR A 85 22.76 -11.67 -5.85
C THR A 85 21.65 -10.81 -5.24
N VAL A 86 22.00 -9.93 -4.30
CA VAL A 86 21.13 -8.91 -3.69
C VAL A 86 21.01 -7.67 -4.57
N GLY A 87 22.11 -7.25 -5.20
CA GLY A 87 22.05 -6.25 -6.25
C GLY A 87 23.41 -5.86 -6.82
N THR A 88 23.39 -5.26 -7.99
CA THR A 88 24.57 -4.84 -8.74
C THR A 88 24.67 -3.31 -8.80
N ILE A 89 25.89 -2.79 -8.96
CA ILE A 89 26.12 -1.36 -9.16
C ILE A 89 26.93 -1.14 -10.43
N ASP A 90 26.51 -0.17 -11.25
CA ASP A 90 27.20 0.18 -12.48
C ASP A 90 28.38 1.16 -12.25
N THR A 91 29.07 1.52 -13.32
CA THR A 91 30.21 2.46 -13.25
C THR A 91 29.81 3.89 -12.91
N ASN A 92 28.54 4.24 -13.04
CA ASN A 92 28.00 5.57 -12.73
C ASN A 92 27.48 5.66 -11.28
N GLY A 93 27.56 4.57 -10.51
CA GLY A 93 27.04 4.50 -9.16
C GLY A 93 25.53 4.19 -9.08
N LEU A 94 24.90 3.75 -10.17
CA LEU A 94 23.51 3.30 -10.15
C LEU A 94 23.45 1.85 -9.64
N PHE A 95 22.92 1.67 -8.43
CA PHE A 95 22.62 0.38 -7.86
C PHE A 95 21.25 -0.11 -8.33
N THR A 96 21.15 -1.38 -8.70
CA THR A 96 19.90 -2.09 -9.06
C THR A 96 19.69 -3.25 -8.10
N ALA A 97 18.58 -3.23 -7.36
CA ALA A 97 18.17 -4.33 -6.50
C ALA A 97 17.71 -5.52 -7.36
N THR A 98 18.37 -6.65 -7.23
CA THR A 98 18.01 -7.89 -7.92
C THR A 98 16.99 -8.70 -7.11
N ALA A 99 16.67 -9.92 -7.54
CA ALA A 99 15.59 -10.71 -6.94
C ALA A 99 15.86 -11.23 -5.52
N ALA A 100 17.11 -11.29 -5.05
CA ALA A 100 17.40 -11.83 -3.71
C ALA A 100 17.28 -10.75 -2.62
N LEU A 101 16.64 -11.11 -1.52
CA LEU A 101 16.54 -10.29 -0.32
C LEU A 101 17.83 -10.32 0.48
N GLY A 102 18.06 -9.27 1.27
CA GLY A 102 19.17 -9.22 2.23
C GLY A 102 19.95 -7.92 2.13
N THR A 103 21.22 -7.97 2.52
CA THR A 103 22.08 -6.78 2.57
C THR A 103 23.29 -6.92 1.67
N THR A 104 23.75 -5.77 1.15
CA THR A 104 25.01 -5.65 0.43
C THR A 104 25.69 -4.33 0.78
N THR A 105 27.01 -4.30 0.67
CA THR A 105 27.81 -3.08 0.85
C THR A 105 28.29 -2.60 -0.50
N ILE A 106 27.94 -1.35 -0.81
CA ILE A 106 28.45 -0.62 -1.95
C ILE A 106 29.76 0.05 -1.57
N LYS A 107 30.77 -0.11 -2.42
CA LYS A 107 32.10 0.47 -2.23
C LYS A 107 32.48 1.29 -3.45
N ALA A 108 32.83 2.55 -3.22
CA ALA A 108 33.55 3.39 -4.18
C ALA A 108 35.02 3.42 -3.80
N ALA A 109 35.93 3.14 -4.74
CA ALA A 109 37.36 3.10 -4.48
C ALA A 109 38.18 3.84 -5.53
N ASN A 110 39.29 4.43 -5.09
CA ASN A 110 40.37 4.89 -5.97
C ASN A 110 41.70 4.52 -5.28
N GLY A 111 42.42 3.55 -5.85
CA GLY A 111 43.57 2.95 -5.20
C GLY A 111 43.20 2.25 -3.88
N THR A 112 43.88 2.61 -2.80
CA THR A 112 43.66 2.06 -1.45
C THR A 112 42.55 2.79 -0.68
N VAL A 113 42.19 4.01 -1.09
CA VAL A 113 41.16 4.82 -0.43
C VAL A 113 39.79 4.35 -0.90
N ASN A 114 38.86 4.21 0.03
CA ASN A 114 37.52 3.75 -0.25
C ASN A 114 36.47 4.42 0.64
N GLY A 115 35.27 4.53 0.10
CA GLY A 115 34.06 4.92 0.82
C GLY A 115 33.01 3.81 0.67
N MET A 116 32.13 3.69 1.65
CA MET A 116 31.14 2.61 1.72
C MET A 116 29.73 3.15 1.96
N ALA A 117 28.75 2.43 1.45
CA ALA A 117 27.34 2.58 1.79
C ALA A 117 26.70 1.20 1.99
N ALA A 118 25.78 1.09 2.95
CA ALA A 118 25.03 -0.13 3.19
C ALA A 118 23.71 -0.11 2.41
N VAL A 119 23.34 -1.24 1.82
CA VAL A 119 22.06 -1.40 1.13
C VAL A 119 21.34 -2.60 1.70
N THR A 120 20.05 -2.43 1.98
CA THR A 120 19.12 -3.50 2.32
C THR A 120 18.09 -3.62 1.21
N VAL A 121 17.91 -4.82 0.69
CA VAL A 121 16.85 -5.14 -0.29
C VAL A 121 15.79 -5.97 0.42
N THR A 122 14.56 -5.48 0.35
CA THR A 122 13.34 -6.10 0.91
C THR A 122 12.33 -6.37 -0.20
N GLU A 123 11.26 -7.10 0.11
CA GLU A 123 10.07 -7.10 -0.75
C GLU A 123 9.12 -6.00 -0.32
N GLU A 124 8.29 -5.56 -1.26
CA GLU A 124 7.13 -4.75 -0.93
C GLU A 124 6.17 -5.59 -0.07
N THR A 125 5.69 -5.02 1.03
CA THR A 125 4.69 -5.69 1.87
C THR A 125 3.33 -5.55 1.21
N PRO A 126 2.65 -6.66 0.85
CA PRO A 126 1.34 -6.56 0.23
C PRO A 126 0.32 -5.97 1.21
N THR A 127 -0.64 -5.23 0.67
CA THR A 127 -1.80 -4.75 1.43
C THR A 127 -3.05 -5.46 0.92
N VAL A 128 -3.79 -6.10 1.81
CA VAL A 128 -5.10 -6.70 1.54
C VAL A 128 -6.16 -5.76 2.12
N SER A 129 -7.11 -5.34 1.29
CA SER A 129 -8.16 -4.42 1.70
C SER A 129 -9.53 -4.94 1.31
N ILE A 130 -10.53 -4.62 2.11
CA ILE A 130 -11.93 -4.93 1.80
C ILE A 130 -12.67 -3.63 1.46
N GLY A 131 -13.52 -3.69 0.44
CA GLY A 131 -14.23 -2.54 -0.08
C GLY A 131 -15.24 -1.94 0.89
N ILE A 132 -15.77 -0.79 0.51
CA ILE A 132 -16.82 -0.07 1.24
C ILE A 132 -18.06 0.10 0.37
N ALA A 133 -19.24 0.18 0.99
CA ALA A 133 -20.47 0.53 0.27
C ALA A 133 -21.48 1.24 1.16
N ASP A 134 -22.20 2.20 0.58
CA ASP A 134 -23.44 2.77 1.10
C ASP A 134 -24.60 2.24 0.26
N VAL A 135 -25.54 1.52 0.87
CA VAL A 135 -26.64 0.84 0.16
C VAL A 135 -27.97 1.05 0.86
N SER A 136 -29.07 0.76 0.19
CA SER A 136 -30.40 0.71 0.81
C SER A 136 -30.66 -0.67 1.42
N ASN A 137 -31.49 -0.73 2.46
CA ASN A 137 -31.98 -2.00 2.99
C ASN A 137 -32.68 -2.83 1.89
N GLY A 138 -32.44 -4.15 1.87
CA GLY A 138 -32.92 -5.08 0.86
C GLY A 138 -32.03 -5.19 -0.39
N ALA A 139 -30.95 -4.42 -0.50
CA ALA A 139 -30.03 -4.50 -1.63
C ALA A 139 -29.13 -5.75 -1.59
N ASP A 140 -28.87 -6.31 -2.77
CA ASP A 140 -27.74 -7.23 -2.98
C ASP A 140 -26.46 -6.41 -3.16
N VAL A 141 -25.47 -6.68 -2.32
CA VAL A 141 -24.21 -5.93 -2.22
C VAL A 141 -23.05 -6.81 -2.65
N VAL A 142 -22.13 -6.24 -3.43
CA VAL A 142 -20.86 -6.87 -3.80
C VAL A 142 -19.74 -6.05 -3.21
N ILE A 143 -18.91 -6.67 -2.38
CA ILE A 143 -17.75 -6.01 -1.76
C ILE A 143 -16.47 -6.71 -2.23
N PRO A 144 -15.61 -6.01 -2.99
CA PRO A 144 -14.34 -6.59 -3.43
C PRO A 144 -13.35 -6.70 -2.26
N ILE A 145 -12.57 -7.77 -2.25
CA ILE A 145 -11.32 -7.89 -1.51
C ILE A 145 -10.19 -7.65 -2.50
N ASN A 146 -9.43 -6.59 -2.30
CA ASN A 146 -8.31 -6.19 -3.14
C ASN A 146 -6.98 -6.56 -2.49
N ILE A 147 -5.97 -6.78 -3.32
CA ILE A 147 -4.57 -6.84 -2.91
C ILE A 147 -3.74 -5.84 -3.73
N THR A 148 -2.77 -5.19 -3.11
CA THR A 148 -1.77 -4.35 -3.77
C THR A 148 -0.37 -4.73 -3.34
N GLY A 149 0.62 -4.53 -4.20
CA GLY A 149 2.03 -4.83 -3.87
C GLY A 149 2.30 -6.33 -3.68
N ALA A 150 1.47 -7.22 -4.24
CA ALA A 150 1.69 -8.65 -4.14
C ALA A 150 2.91 -9.07 -4.97
N SER A 151 3.82 -9.82 -4.34
CA SER A 151 4.93 -10.50 -5.01
C SER A 151 4.80 -11.99 -4.73
N ASN A 152 4.59 -12.79 -5.77
CA ASN A 152 4.67 -14.24 -5.72
C ASN A 152 3.82 -14.92 -4.62
N ILE A 153 2.64 -14.38 -4.27
CA ILE A 153 1.79 -14.96 -3.22
C ILE A 153 1.16 -16.26 -3.72
N GLY A 154 1.57 -17.38 -3.14
CA GLY A 154 1.12 -18.72 -3.51
C GLY A 154 -0.08 -19.19 -2.70
N ALA A 155 -0.21 -18.80 -1.44
CA ALA A 155 -1.35 -19.18 -0.61
C ALA A 155 -1.72 -18.08 0.37
N MET A 156 -3.00 -18.01 0.74
CA MET A 156 -3.49 -17.10 1.77
C MET A 156 -4.75 -17.64 2.44
N ASP A 157 -4.82 -17.48 3.76
CA ASP A 157 -6.00 -17.70 4.58
C ASP A 157 -6.52 -16.35 5.10
N ILE A 158 -7.74 -16.00 4.68
CA ILE A 158 -8.38 -14.72 4.96
C ILE A 158 -9.62 -14.94 5.81
N ASN A 159 -9.74 -14.18 6.89
CA ASN A 159 -10.92 -14.14 7.75
C ASN A 159 -11.56 -12.76 7.68
N ILE A 160 -12.88 -12.72 7.60
CA ILE A 160 -13.68 -11.51 7.63
C ILE A 160 -14.73 -11.66 8.74
N THR A 161 -14.93 -10.61 9.54
CA THR A 161 -16.07 -10.51 10.46
C THR A 161 -17.03 -9.41 10.03
N TYR A 162 -18.33 -9.62 10.25
CA TYR A 162 -19.39 -8.68 9.91
C TYR A 162 -20.55 -8.76 10.92
N ASP A 163 -21.34 -7.69 11.01
CA ASP A 163 -22.57 -7.65 11.82
C ASP A 163 -23.73 -8.36 11.11
N THR A 164 -24.18 -9.47 11.70
CA THR A 164 -25.27 -10.32 11.20
C THR A 164 -26.66 -9.74 11.42
N SER A 165 -26.79 -8.66 12.19
CA SER A 165 -28.04 -7.91 12.31
C SER A 165 -28.28 -6.95 11.13
N VAL A 166 -27.20 -6.56 10.44
CA VAL A 166 -27.22 -5.60 9.33
C VAL A 166 -27.08 -6.28 7.96
N LEU A 167 -26.20 -7.29 7.87
CA LEU A 167 -25.90 -8.01 6.63
C LEU A 167 -26.11 -9.52 6.78
N ASN A 168 -26.45 -10.16 5.66
CA ASN A 168 -26.39 -11.62 5.52
C ASN A 168 -25.45 -11.98 4.36
N ALA A 169 -24.32 -12.63 4.64
CA ALA A 169 -23.39 -13.04 3.58
C ALA A 169 -24.01 -14.16 2.72
N THR A 170 -24.09 -13.97 1.40
CA THR A 170 -24.75 -14.90 0.48
C THR A 170 -23.78 -15.70 -0.38
N GLY A 171 -22.51 -15.30 -0.47
CA GLY A 171 -21.51 -16.04 -1.23
C GLY A 171 -20.16 -15.34 -1.33
N VAL A 172 -19.21 -16.06 -1.93
CA VAL A 172 -17.88 -15.56 -2.30
C VAL A 172 -17.62 -15.98 -3.74
N GLU A 173 -17.18 -15.03 -4.55
CA GLU A 173 -16.84 -15.21 -5.96
C GLU A 173 -15.38 -14.86 -6.22
N ASN A 174 -14.80 -15.40 -7.30
CA ASN A 174 -13.48 -14.99 -7.76
C ASN A 174 -13.47 -13.52 -8.20
N GLY A 175 -12.37 -12.84 -7.91
CA GLY A 175 -12.09 -11.51 -8.44
C GLY A 175 -11.42 -11.57 -9.82
N THR A 176 -10.57 -10.57 -10.07
CA THR A 176 -9.82 -10.41 -11.33
C THR A 176 -8.65 -11.36 -11.48
N PHE A 177 -8.09 -11.87 -10.37
CA PHE A 177 -7.01 -12.84 -10.44
C PHE A 177 -7.53 -14.20 -10.92
N ASN A 178 -6.76 -14.86 -11.78
CA ASN A 178 -7.03 -16.22 -12.22
C ASN A 178 -6.57 -17.23 -11.16
N ILE A 179 -7.24 -17.19 -10.00
CA ILE A 179 -7.04 -18.09 -8.87
C ILE A 179 -8.34 -18.84 -8.58
N THR A 180 -8.24 -20.01 -7.98
CA THR A 180 -9.37 -20.85 -7.60
C THR A 180 -9.57 -20.76 -6.10
N ILE A 181 -10.77 -20.39 -5.65
CA ILE A 181 -11.15 -20.57 -4.25
C ILE A 181 -11.09 -22.07 -3.95
N MET A 182 -10.15 -22.47 -3.08
CA MET A 182 -10.06 -23.87 -2.65
C MET A 182 -11.17 -24.22 -1.67
N ALA A 183 -11.45 -23.30 -0.75
CA ALA A 183 -12.52 -23.41 0.21
C ALA A 183 -12.95 -22.03 0.69
N TYR A 184 -14.24 -21.86 0.94
CA TYR A 184 -14.74 -20.80 1.80
C TYR A 184 -15.84 -21.35 2.70
N ASN A 185 -16.01 -20.73 3.86
CA ASN A 185 -17.07 -21.07 4.81
C ASN A 185 -17.70 -19.79 5.36
N ILE A 186 -19.03 -19.73 5.34
CA ILE A 186 -19.82 -18.65 5.94
C ILE A 186 -20.47 -19.18 7.21
N ASP A 187 -20.08 -18.64 8.36
CA ASP A 187 -20.70 -18.88 9.65
C ASP A 187 -21.64 -17.70 9.95
N HIS A 188 -22.91 -17.86 9.57
CA HIS A 188 -23.95 -16.85 9.78
C HIS A 188 -24.28 -16.63 11.25
N THR A 189 -23.96 -17.58 12.14
CA THR A 189 -24.23 -17.40 13.57
C THR A 189 -23.20 -16.48 14.21
N ALA A 190 -21.94 -16.62 13.78
CA ALA A 190 -20.85 -15.82 14.32
C ALA A 190 -20.50 -14.58 13.48
N GLY A 191 -21.14 -14.38 12.33
CA GLY A 191 -20.81 -13.28 11.41
C GLY A 191 -19.41 -13.40 10.85
N ARG A 192 -19.01 -14.60 10.39
CA ARG A 192 -17.65 -14.85 9.91
C ARG A 192 -17.63 -15.46 8.52
N ILE A 193 -16.67 -15.03 7.71
CA ILE A 193 -16.34 -15.63 6.43
C ILE A 193 -14.85 -16.01 6.48
N ASN A 194 -14.54 -17.27 6.20
CA ASN A 194 -13.16 -17.72 6.01
C ASN A 194 -12.98 -18.08 4.53
N ILE A 195 -11.90 -17.64 3.92
CA ILE A 195 -11.56 -17.90 2.51
C ILE A 195 -10.11 -18.38 2.47
N SER A 196 -9.88 -19.47 1.76
CA SER A 196 -8.54 -20.01 1.54
C SER A 196 -8.29 -20.25 0.06
N PHE A 197 -7.12 -19.86 -0.40
CA PHE A 197 -6.59 -20.28 -1.70
C PHE A 197 -5.14 -20.75 -1.57
N ALA A 198 -4.75 -21.68 -2.43
CA ALA A 198 -3.37 -22.04 -2.66
C ALA A 198 -3.19 -22.39 -4.14
N GLU A 199 -2.23 -21.75 -4.77
CA GLU A 199 -2.00 -21.77 -6.21
C GLU A 199 -0.53 -22.04 -6.51
N TYR A 200 -0.30 -22.98 -7.42
CA TYR A 200 1.01 -23.25 -8.01
C TYR A 200 0.83 -23.83 -9.41
N PRO A 201 1.52 -23.31 -10.44
CA PRO A 201 2.56 -22.27 -10.40
C PRO A 201 2.02 -20.83 -10.51
N ASN A 202 0.70 -20.62 -10.59
CA ASN A 202 0.08 -19.33 -10.90
C ASN A 202 -0.10 -18.46 -9.64
N THR A 203 0.99 -17.94 -9.09
CA THR A 203 0.96 -17.09 -7.89
C THR A 203 0.38 -15.70 -8.17
N VAL A 204 -0.17 -15.07 -7.12
CA VAL A 204 -0.69 -13.71 -7.18
C VAL A 204 0.48 -12.71 -7.13
N THR A 205 0.65 -11.96 -8.22
CA THR A 205 1.64 -10.89 -8.35
C THR A 205 0.98 -9.65 -8.93
N GLY A 206 1.32 -8.48 -8.39
CA GLY A 206 0.75 -7.19 -8.78
C GLY A 206 -0.39 -6.71 -7.88
N SER A 207 -1.35 -5.99 -8.46
CA SER A 207 -2.50 -5.45 -7.76
C SER A 207 -3.80 -5.80 -8.47
N GLY A 208 -4.87 -6.06 -7.71
CA GLY A 208 -6.18 -6.41 -8.27
C GLY A 208 -7.15 -6.96 -7.22
N GLU A 209 -8.32 -7.40 -7.68
CA GLU A 209 -9.34 -8.05 -6.86
C GLU A 209 -9.00 -9.53 -6.69
N LEU A 210 -8.84 -9.98 -5.44
CA LEU A 210 -8.73 -11.39 -5.07
C LEU A 210 -10.09 -12.08 -5.20
N PHE A 211 -11.09 -11.55 -4.49
CA PHE A 211 -12.42 -12.14 -4.36
C PHE A 211 -13.49 -11.06 -4.28
N ASN A 212 -14.73 -11.44 -4.55
CA ASN A 212 -15.91 -10.60 -4.39
C ASN A 212 -16.85 -11.25 -3.37
N LEU A 213 -17.08 -10.57 -2.24
CA LEU A 213 -18.05 -11.00 -1.24
C LEU A 213 -19.46 -10.55 -1.66
N ARG A 214 -20.43 -11.44 -1.53
CA ARG A 214 -21.85 -11.14 -1.75
C ARG A 214 -22.56 -11.05 -0.40
N PHE A 215 -23.33 -9.99 -0.20
CA PHE A 215 -24.20 -9.80 0.97
C PHE A 215 -25.61 -9.40 0.53
N ALA A 216 -26.61 -9.78 1.31
CA ALA A 216 -27.91 -9.11 1.33
C ALA A 216 -27.94 -8.12 2.50
N ALA A 217 -28.34 -6.87 2.25
CA ALA A 217 -28.61 -5.90 3.29
C ALA A 217 -29.98 -6.18 3.91
N ILE A 218 -30.05 -6.44 5.22
CA ILE A 218 -31.26 -6.96 5.88
C ILE A 218 -31.86 -6.00 6.92
N ALA A 219 -31.07 -5.05 7.43
CA ALA A 219 -31.55 -4.00 8.30
C ALA A 219 -30.68 -2.73 8.21
N ALA A 220 -31.26 -1.61 8.61
CA ALA A 220 -30.55 -0.35 8.77
C ALA A 220 -29.41 -0.47 9.77
N GLY A 221 -28.26 0.11 9.45
CA GLY A 221 -27.10 0.11 10.34
C GLY A 221 -25.78 0.11 9.59
N ASN A 222 -24.69 0.19 10.35
CA ASN A 222 -23.34 0.08 9.82
C ASN A 222 -22.74 -1.25 10.28
N SER A 223 -22.27 -2.04 9.31
CA SER A 223 -21.52 -3.27 9.55
C SER A 223 -20.08 -3.02 9.14
N THR A 224 -19.15 -3.03 10.09
CA THR A 224 -17.73 -3.07 9.76
C THR A 224 -17.40 -4.42 9.15
N LEU A 225 -16.49 -4.42 8.18
CA LEU A 225 -15.96 -5.61 7.56
C LEU A 225 -14.50 -5.71 7.98
N ASP A 226 -14.25 -6.37 9.12
CA ASP A 226 -12.90 -6.45 9.67
C ASP A 226 -12.17 -7.63 9.02
N ILE A 227 -11.05 -7.35 8.37
CA ILE A 227 -10.29 -8.33 7.60
C ILE A 227 -8.98 -8.69 8.31
N THR A 228 -8.72 -9.98 8.42
CA THR A 228 -7.47 -10.52 8.97
C THR A 228 -6.90 -11.57 8.02
N VAL A 229 -5.62 -11.45 7.70
CA VAL A 229 -4.87 -12.53 7.06
C VAL A 229 -4.25 -13.39 8.14
N LYS A 230 -4.68 -14.65 8.24
CA LYS A 230 -4.17 -15.60 9.25
C LYS A 230 -2.79 -16.11 8.86
N GLU A 231 -2.66 -16.50 7.60
CA GLU A 231 -1.42 -16.98 7.01
C GLU A 231 -1.35 -16.53 5.56
N ALA A 232 -0.15 -16.19 5.10
CA ALA A 232 0.14 -16.00 3.69
C ALA A 232 1.53 -16.53 3.40
N TRP A 233 1.69 -17.15 2.23
CA TRP A 233 2.93 -17.82 1.85
C TRP A 233 3.26 -17.53 0.39
N THR A 234 4.55 -17.36 0.08
CA THR A 234 5.00 -17.28 -1.32
C THR A 234 4.88 -18.64 -2.00
N GLY A 235 4.82 -18.66 -3.34
CA GLY A 235 4.85 -19.90 -4.12
C GLY A 235 6.24 -20.46 -4.38
N ASP A 236 7.27 -19.93 -3.69
CA ASP A 236 8.64 -20.44 -3.77
C ASP A 236 8.75 -21.88 -3.24
N LEU A 237 9.84 -22.56 -3.59
CA LEU A 237 10.21 -23.85 -3.02
C LEU A 237 11.57 -23.72 -2.32
N PRO A 238 11.60 -23.63 -0.97
CA PRO A 238 10.47 -23.70 -0.03
C PRO A 238 9.69 -22.38 0.09
N PRO A 239 8.38 -22.43 0.42
CA PRO A 239 7.55 -21.24 0.56
C PRO A 239 8.02 -20.37 1.73
N GLN A 240 7.98 -19.05 1.56
CA GLN A 240 8.34 -18.08 2.58
C GLN A 240 7.09 -17.43 3.18
N PRO A 241 7.04 -17.19 4.50
CA PRO A 241 5.90 -16.53 5.12
C PRO A 241 5.83 -15.07 4.71
N VAL A 242 4.62 -14.58 4.47
CA VAL A 242 4.32 -13.17 4.18
C VAL A 242 3.34 -12.67 5.23
N THR A 243 3.50 -11.42 5.66
CA THR A 243 2.57 -10.76 6.59
C THR A 243 1.96 -9.54 5.92
N PRO A 244 0.84 -9.71 5.19
CA PRO A 244 0.17 -8.58 4.56
C PRO A 244 -0.35 -7.58 5.58
N ILE A 245 -0.35 -6.31 5.21
CA ILE A 245 -1.10 -5.28 5.92
C ILE A 245 -2.58 -5.45 5.58
N THR A 246 -3.46 -5.36 6.57
CA THR A 246 -4.91 -5.40 6.35
C THR A 246 -5.54 -4.03 6.48
N VAL A 247 -6.53 -3.74 5.64
CA VAL A 247 -7.34 -2.53 5.69
C VAL A 247 -8.81 -2.92 5.68
N ASP A 248 -9.48 -2.63 6.79
CA ASP A 248 -10.90 -2.92 6.99
C ASP A 248 -11.78 -2.02 6.11
N GLY A 249 -13.03 -2.45 5.94
CA GLY A 249 -14.06 -1.77 5.18
C GLY A 249 -15.37 -1.73 5.94
N TYR A 250 -16.45 -1.38 5.25
CA TYR A 250 -17.78 -1.34 5.86
C TYR A 250 -18.89 -1.42 4.81
N VAL A 251 -20.06 -1.87 5.23
CA VAL A 251 -21.30 -1.59 4.52
C VAL A 251 -22.20 -0.79 5.44
N ASN A 252 -22.60 0.37 4.96
CA ASN A 252 -23.57 1.22 5.62
C ASN A 252 -24.91 1.07 4.91
N VAL A 253 -25.88 0.51 5.63
CA VAL A 253 -27.24 0.27 5.14
C VAL A 253 -28.13 1.41 5.60
N THR A 254 -28.59 2.19 4.62
CA THR A 254 -29.44 3.36 4.79
C THR A 254 -30.92 3.01 4.59
N GLY A 255 -31.79 3.75 5.29
CA GLY A 255 -33.22 3.50 5.39
C GLY A 255 -33.54 2.56 6.54
N GLU A 256 -34.61 2.83 7.30
CA GLU A 256 -35.12 1.87 8.28
C GLU A 256 -35.47 0.55 7.57
N ALA A 257 -35.46 -0.59 8.29
CA ALA A 257 -36.19 -1.76 7.80
C ALA A 257 -37.58 -1.25 7.42
N GLY A 258 -37.93 -1.22 6.12
CA GLY A 258 -39.07 -0.42 5.67
C GLY A 258 -40.26 -0.70 6.58
N LEU A 259 -40.92 0.35 7.08
CA LEU A 259 -41.95 0.18 8.10
C LEU A 259 -42.93 -0.87 7.58
N LYS A 260 -43.14 -1.95 8.33
CA LYS A 260 -44.05 -3.01 7.90
C LYS A 260 -45.40 -2.35 7.61
N GLY A 261 -45.89 -2.45 6.36
CA GLY A 261 -47.08 -1.75 5.88
C GLY A 261 -46.85 -0.42 5.13
N ASP A 262 -45.64 0.15 5.12
CA ASP A 262 -45.22 1.27 4.26
C ASP A 262 -44.64 0.72 2.95
N VAL A 263 -45.51 0.29 2.06
CA VAL A 263 -45.10 -0.27 0.77
C VAL A 263 -44.77 0.81 -0.27
N THR A 264 -45.12 2.07 0.01
CA THR A 264 -44.75 3.22 -0.83
C THR A 264 -43.36 3.76 -0.53
N GLY A 265 -42.83 3.47 0.66
CA GLY A 265 -41.53 3.94 1.14
C GLY A 265 -41.52 5.44 1.47
N ASP A 266 -42.69 6.02 1.74
CA ASP A 266 -42.84 7.46 2.03
C ASP A 266 -42.68 7.80 3.52
N GLY A 267 -42.50 6.78 4.37
CA GLY A 267 -42.32 6.88 5.81
C GLY A 267 -43.64 6.90 6.59
N ASN A 268 -44.80 6.81 5.94
CA ASN A 268 -46.11 6.86 6.59
C ASN A 268 -47.00 5.69 6.17
N ILE A 269 -47.41 4.87 7.12
CA ILE A 269 -48.36 3.79 6.86
C ILE A 269 -49.77 4.39 6.70
N ASN A 270 -50.31 4.40 5.49
CA ASN A 270 -51.58 5.04 5.17
C ASN A 270 -52.35 4.34 4.01
N VAL A 271 -53.47 4.92 3.58
CA VAL A 271 -54.32 4.32 2.53
C VAL A 271 -53.59 4.21 1.17
N GLY A 272 -52.59 5.05 0.93
CA GLY A 272 -51.70 4.98 -0.22
C GLY A 272 -51.00 3.63 -0.31
N ASP A 273 -50.56 3.07 0.82
CA ASP A 273 -49.91 1.77 0.90
C ASP A 273 -50.87 0.62 0.57
N VAL A 274 -52.10 0.66 1.10
CA VAL A 274 -53.14 -0.32 0.76
C VAL A 274 -53.40 -0.34 -0.75
N VAL A 275 -53.51 0.84 -1.36
CA VAL A 275 -53.75 0.98 -2.80
C VAL A 275 -52.53 0.53 -3.61
N TYR A 276 -51.33 0.87 -3.17
CA TYR A 276 -50.09 0.45 -3.81
C TYR A 276 -49.96 -1.08 -3.81
N LEU A 277 -50.18 -1.71 -2.66
CA LEU A 277 -50.11 -3.16 -2.51
C LEU A 277 -51.17 -3.87 -3.37
N ALA A 278 -52.40 -3.32 -3.43
CA ALA A 278 -53.45 -3.84 -4.31
C ALA A 278 -53.09 -3.72 -5.80
N ARG A 279 -52.44 -2.61 -6.22
CA ARG A 279 -51.97 -2.41 -7.60
C ARG A 279 -50.80 -3.33 -7.96
N TYR A 280 -49.90 -3.56 -7.01
CA TYR A 280 -48.84 -4.56 -7.15
C TYR A 280 -49.41 -5.96 -7.39
N LEU A 281 -50.36 -6.41 -6.57
CA LEU A 281 -51.01 -7.72 -6.74
C LEU A 281 -51.85 -7.83 -8.03
N ALA A 282 -52.34 -6.70 -8.53
CA ALA A 282 -53.03 -6.63 -9.82
C ALA A 282 -52.06 -6.50 -11.02
N GLU A 283 -50.75 -6.58 -10.79
CA GLU A 283 -49.68 -6.49 -11.80
C GLU A 283 -49.73 -5.20 -12.64
N TRP A 284 -50.11 -4.08 -12.01
CA TRP A 284 -50.09 -2.79 -12.70
C TRP A 284 -48.65 -2.35 -13.01
N PRO A 285 -48.37 -1.83 -14.22
CA PRO A 285 -47.03 -1.35 -14.56
C PRO A 285 -46.54 -0.26 -13.60
N GLY A 286 -45.29 -0.38 -13.15
CA GLY A 286 -44.63 0.60 -12.28
C GLY A 286 -44.84 0.41 -10.78
N TYR A 287 -45.44 -0.72 -10.36
CA TYR A 287 -45.61 -1.08 -8.94
C TYR A 287 -44.74 -2.29 -8.61
N SER A 288 -43.88 -2.15 -7.61
CA SER A 288 -43.01 -3.23 -7.12
C SER A 288 -42.78 -3.05 -5.63
N THR A 289 -42.76 -4.14 -4.87
CA THR A 289 -42.54 -4.11 -3.43
C THR A 289 -41.73 -5.32 -3.00
N THR A 290 -41.21 -5.29 -1.77
CA THR A 290 -40.52 -6.43 -1.15
C THR A 290 -41.40 -7.11 -0.13
N ILE A 291 -41.11 -8.38 0.17
CA ILE A 291 -41.80 -9.14 1.20
C ILE A 291 -41.69 -8.50 2.59
N GLN A 292 -40.57 -7.80 2.87
CA GLN A 292 -40.30 -7.18 4.16
C GLN A 292 -41.34 -6.12 4.56
N VAL A 293 -41.79 -5.31 3.59
CA VAL A 293 -42.77 -4.24 3.84
C VAL A 293 -44.19 -4.66 3.53
N ALA A 294 -44.37 -5.62 2.62
CA ALA A 294 -45.68 -6.00 2.08
C ALA A 294 -46.33 -7.21 2.75
N ASP A 295 -45.56 -8.15 3.31
CA ASP A 295 -46.09 -9.28 4.08
C ASP A 295 -46.48 -8.81 5.49
N VAL A 296 -47.58 -8.06 5.57
CA VAL A 296 -48.06 -7.50 6.84
C VAL A 296 -48.59 -8.60 7.76
N THR A 297 -49.00 -9.74 7.22
CA THR A 297 -49.48 -10.89 8.00
C THR A 297 -48.35 -11.72 8.62
N GLY A 298 -47.15 -11.67 8.04
CA GLY A 298 -45.99 -12.47 8.44
C GLY A 298 -46.10 -13.95 8.05
N ASP A 299 -46.90 -14.26 7.04
CA ASP A 299 -47.15 -15.65 6.60
C ASP A 299 -46.17 -16.12 5.50
N GLY A 300 -45.29 -15.23 5.05
CA GLY A 300 -44.27 -15.48 4.03
C GLY A 300 -44.77 -15.30 2.59
N ASN A 301 -45.99 -14.82 2.36
CA ASN A 301 -46.57 -14.64 1.02
C ASN A 301 -47.23 -13.29 0.88
N ILE A 302 -46.83 -12.50 -0.13
CA ILE A 302 -47.53 -11.26 -0.46
C ILE A 302 -48.82 -11.59 -1.23
N ASN A 303 -49.97 -11.41 -0.61
CA ASN A 303 -51.27 -11.76 -1.18
C ASN A 303 -52.41 -10.84 -0.72
N VAL A 304 -53.65 -11.12 -1.14
CA VAL A 304 -54.82 -10.28 -0.80
C VAL A 304 -55.07 -10.21 0.71
N GLY A 305 -54.61 -11.21 1.46
CA GLY A 305 -54.60 -11.22 2.92
C GLY A 305 -53.86 -10.01 3.50
N ASP A 306 -52.71 -9.64 2.92
CA ASP A 306 -51.92 -8.49 3.35
C ASP A 306 -52.63 -7.17 3.07
N VAL A 307 -53.26 -7.02 1.90
CA VAL A 307 -54.07 -5.83 1.57
C VAL A 307 -55.20 -5.64 2.58
N VAL A 308 -55.91 -6.72 2.90
CA VAL A 308 -57.03 -6.68 3.85
C VAL A 308 -56.54 -6.44 5.27
N TYR A 309 -55.42 -7.05 5.67
CA TYR A 309 -54.84 -6.87 7.00
C TYR A 309 -54.40 -5.41 7.20
N LEU A 310 -53.69 -4.83 6.24
CA LEU A 310 -53.26 -3.43 6.27
C LEU A 310 -54.44 -2.47 6.30
N ALA A 311 -55.49 -2.72 5.51
CA ALA A 311 -56.71 -1.92 5.53
C ALA A 311 -57.45 -1.99 6.88
N ARG A 312 -57.48 -3.16 7.53
CA ARG A 312 -58.10 -3.34 8.85
C ARG A 312 -57.29 -2.70 9.97
N TYR A 313 -55.96 -2.77 9.88
CA TYR A 313 -55.07 -2.03 10.77
C TYR A 313 -55.35 -0.52 10.72
N LEU A 314 -55.39 0.07 9.51
CA LEU A 314 -55.67 1.50 9.33
C LEU A 314 -57.08 1.91 9.77
N ALA A 315 -58.03 0.98 9.73
CA ALA A 315 -59.40 1.19 10.23
C ALA A 315 -59.52 0.95 11.75
N GLU A 316 -58.42 0.68 12.46
CA GLU A 316 -58.36 0.42 13.90
C GLU A 316 -59.24 -0.75 14.34
N TRP A 317 -59.36 -1.79 13.51
CA TRP A 317 -60.12 -2.98 13.89
C TRP A 317 -59.41 -3.75 15.01
N PRO A 318 -60.13 -4.26 16.02
CA PRO A 318 -59.52 -5.05 17.09
C PRO A 318 -58.79 -6.29 16.54
N GLY A 319 -57.56 -6.51 17.01
CA GLY A 319 -56.74 -7.68 16.67
C GLY A 319 -55.80 -7.52 15.47
N TYR A 320 -55.60 -6.31 14.95
CA TYR A 320 -54.68 -6.01 13.84
C TYR A 320 -53.59 -5.03 14.30
N SER A 321 -52.32 -5.39 14.11
CA SER A 321 -51.14 -4.59 14.48
C SER A 321 -49.96 -4.91 13.56
N LEU A 322 -49.09 -3.92 13.33
CA LEU A 322 -47.89 -4.05 12.50
C LEU A 322 -46.63 -4.18 13.37
#